data_AF-A0A4R7K5C7-F1
#
_entry.id   AF-A0A4R7K5C7-F1
#
_cell.length_a   1.000
_cell.length_b   1.000
_cell.length_c   1.000
_cell.angle_alpha   90.00
_cell.angle_beta   90.00
_cell.angle_gamma   90.00
#
_symmetry.space_group_name_H-M   'P 1'
#
loop_
_entity.id
_entity.type
_entity.pdbx_description
1 polymer ?
#
loop_
_entity_poly.entity_id
_entity_poly.type
_entity_poly.pdbx_seq_one_letter_code
_entity_poly.pdbx_strand_id
1 'polypeptide(L)'
;MKHLFKHKSNYLILILLSYTMVASAQHTIPVEITEEAKIALSHYPELANTKIEFKFKKEIKKSTMQAQPSFWSVFKSKKKRSYFILISEKIKIADSVYYTKDIPSEIMIGWLGHELGHVMDYQQRSGFNLIGFGFKYVTSQNYIREAERRADSFAVTHGMETYILATKEFILKEAGLTQAYVDRIKNLYLSPEEIMLLVEERDALSQGK
;
A
#
# COMPACT_ATOMS: atom_id res chain seq x y z
N MET A 1 13.18 -13.46 -65.28
CA MET A 1 13.35 -14.66 -64.42
C MET A 1 14.80 -14.68 -63.99
N LYS A 2 15.21 -14.54 -62.73
CA LYS A 2 14.57 -14.73 -61.42
C LYS A 2 15.09 -13.65 -60.44
N HIS A 3 14.18 -13.21 -59.58
CA HIS A 3 14.42 -12.37 -58.40
C HIS A 3 15.59 -12.88 -57.54
N LEU A 4 16.47 -11.97 -57.08
CA LEU A 4 17.28 -12.18 -55.88
C LEU A 4 16.91 -11.12 -54.83
N PHE A 5 16.38 -11.63 -53.73
CA PHE A 5 15.83 -10.90 -52.60
C PHE A 5 16.93 -10.13 -51.85
N LYS A 6 16.66 -8.85 -51.59
CA LYS A 6 17.45 -7.98 -50.71
C LYS A 6 17.07 -8.30 -49.27
N HIS A 7 17.89 -9.07 -48.55
CA HIS A 7 17.70 -9.29 -47.12
C HIS A 7 17.92 -7.98 -46.35
N LYS A 8 16.84 -7.44 -45.77
CA LYS A 8 16.93 -6.42 -44.71
C LYS A 8 17.18 -7.16 -43.40
N SER A 9 18.36 -7.00 -42.81
CA SER A 9 18.58 -7.36 -41.40
C SER A 9 17.83 -6.37 -40.53
N ASN A 10 16.70 -6.78 -39.98
CA ASN A 10 16.05 -6.07 -38.88
C ASN A 10 16.79 -6.44 -37.60
N TYR A 11 17.57 -5.50 -37.06
CA TYR A 11 18.09 -5.60 -35.70
C TYR A 11 16.92 -5.47 -34.73
N LEU A 12 16.46 -6.59 -34.18
CA LEU A 12 15.56 -6.60 -33.04
C LEU A 12 16.39 -6.28 -31.79
N ILE A 13 16.43 -5.01 -31.40
CA ILE A 13 17.01 -4.60 -30.12
C ILE A 13 16.03 -5.05 -29.04
N LEU A 14 16.28 -6.21 -28.41
CA LEU A 14 15.67 -6.56 -27.14
C LEU A 14 16.27 -5.62 -26.08
N ILE A 15 15.51 -4.58 -25.71
CA ILE A 15 15.77 -3.85 -24.45
C ILE A 15 15.25 -4.76 -23.33
N LEU A 16 16.11 -5.67 -22.86
CA LEU A 16 15.93 -6.31 -21.57
C LEU A 16 16.18 -5.24 -20.51
N LEU A 17 15.11 -4.55 -20.10
CA LEU A 17 15.07 -3.81 -18.85
C LEU A 17 15.20 -4.82 -17.72
N SER A 18 16.44 -5.17 -17.38
CA SER A 18 16.74 -5.88 -16.15
C SER A 18 16.40 -4.93 -15.00
N TYR A 19 15.19 -5.05 -14.47
CA TYR A 19 14.87 -4.49 -13.16
C TYR A 19 15.79 -5.21 -12.17
N THR A 20 16.85 -4.52 -11.78
CA THR A 20 17.66 -4.94 -10.64
C THR A 20 16.71 -4.93 -9.45
N MET A 21 16.38 -6.13 -8.97
CA MET A 21 15.72 -6.34 -7.68
C MET A 21 16.68 -5.86 -6.59
N VAL A 22 16.76 -4.55 -6.41
CA VAL A 22 17.36 -3.94 -5.23
C VAL A 22 16.29 -4.00 -4.15
N ALA A 23 16.12 -5.18 -3.55
CA ALA A 23 15.64 -5.24 -2.18
C ALA A 23 16.74 -4.58 -1.34
N SER A 24 16.68 -3.25 -1.20
CA SER A 24 17.72 -2.51 -0.52
C SER A 24 17.78 -2.95 0.94
N ALA A 25 18.99 -3.01 1.49
CA ALA A 25 19.33 -3.35 2.87
C ALA A 25 18.65 -2.48 3.97
N GLN A 26 17.61 -1.72 3.61
CA GLN A 26 16.92 -0.72 4.42
C GLN A 26 15.54 -1.23 4.84
N HIS A 27 14.98 -2.22 4.14
CA HIS A 27 13.73 -2.87 4.54
C HIS A 27 14.02 -4.05 5.46
N THR A 28 13.27 -4.15 6.56
CA THR A 28 13.32 -5.30 7.45
C THR A 28 11.94 -5.96 7.43
N ILE A 29 11.87 -7.16 6.87
CA ILE A 29 10.61 -7.86 6.57
C ILE A 29 10.65 -9.23 7.27
N PRO A 30 9.60 -9.61 8.02
CA PRO A 30 9.45 -10.95 8.57
C PRO A 30 9.38 -12.02 7.47
N VAL A 31 9.91 -13.22 7.75
CA VAL A 31 9.95 -14.32 6.77
C VAL A 31 8.56 -14.72 6.28
N GLU A 32 7.57 -14.59 7.15
CA GLU A 32 6.18 -15.01 6.94
C GLU A 32 5.44 -14.21 5.86
N ILE A 33 5.89 -12.99 5.55
CA ILE A 33 5.27 -12.10 4.56
C ILE A 33 6.26 -11.56 3.55
N THR A 34 7.42 -12.22 3.42
CA THR A 34 8.54 -11.70 2.62
C THR A 34 8.16 -11.54 1.15
N GLU A 35 7.41 -12.49 0.58
CA GLU A 35 7.06 -12.44 -0.84
C GLU A 35 5.98 -11.39 -1.11
N GLU A 36 4.96 -11.31 -0.26
CA GLU A 36 3.89 -10.32 -0.34
C GLU A 36 4.42 -8.89 -0.19
N ALA A 37 5.32 -8.66 0.78
CA ALA A 37 5.92 -7.37 0.99
C ALA A 37 6.84 -6.95 -0.16
N LYS A 38 7.58 -7.88 -0.77
CA LYS A 38 8.38 -7.59 -1.97
C LYS A 38 7.50 -7.22 -3.16
N ILE A 39 6.39 -7.94 -3.37
CA ILE A 39 5.43 -7.60 -4.43
C ILE A 39 4.88 -6.19 -4.18
N ALA A 40 4.34 -5.92 -2.99
CA ALA A 40 3.82 -4.60 -2.66
C ALA A 40 4.89 -3.51 -2.84
N LEU A 41 6.11 -3.69 -2.33
CA LEU A 41 7.21 -2.73 -2.47
C LEU A 41 7.64 -2.50 -3.93
N SER A 42 7.51 -3.51 -4.81
CA SER A 42 7.88 -3.38 -6.23
C SER A 42 7.02 -2.35 -6.97
N HIS A 43 5.82 -2.07 -6.47
CA HIS A 43 4.95 -1.00 -6.96
C HIS A 43 5.38 0.40 -6.52
N TYR A 44 6.22 0.54 -5.49
CA TYR A 44 6.67 1.83 -4.93
C TYR A 44 8.19 2.01 -5.05
N PRO A 45 8.75 2.17 -6.27
CA PRO A 45 10.18 2.32 -6.48
C PRO A 45 10.78 3.53 -5.72
N GLU A 46 9.98 4.55 -5.43
CA GLU A 46 10.33 5.73 -4.61
C GLU A 46 10.72 5.35 -3.19
N LEU A 47 10.17 4.25 -2.67
CA LEU A 47 10.44 3.76 -1.33
C LEU A 47 11.69 2.88 -1.25
N ALA A 48 12.35 2.58 -2.36
CA ALA A 48 13.51 1.67 -2.38
C ALA A 48 14.64 2.07 -1.43
N ASN A 49 14.86 3.37 -1.18
CA ASN A 49 15.88 3.86 -0.25
C ASN A 49 15.32 4.29 1.12
N THR A 50 14.06 3.98 1.39
CA THR A 50 13.36 4.37 2.61
C THR A 50 13.46 3.27 3.64
N LYS A 51 13.92 3.60 4.86
CA LYS A 51 13.97 2.61 5.94
C LYS A 51 12.56 2.29 6.44
N ILE A 52 12.09 1.07 6.18
CA ILE A 52 10.77 0.58 6.57
C ILE A 52 10.95 -0.76 7.28
N GLU A 53 10.47 -0.86 8.51
CA GLU A 53 10.52 -2.09 9.29
C GLU A 53 9.10 -2.63 9.52
N PHE A 54 8.84 -3.81 8.97
CA PHE A 54 7.58 -4.53 9.11
C PHE A 54 7.65 -5.36 10.40
N LYS A 55 6.63 -5.24 11.27
CA LYS A 55 6.60 -5.94 12.56
C LYS A 55 5.26 -6.53 12.88
N PHE A 56 5.25 -7.81 13.22
CA PHE A 56 4.12 -8.41 13.90
C PHE A 56 3.97 -7.88 15.33
N LYS A 57 2.72 -7.65 15.74
CA LYS A 57 2.31 -7.34 17.10
C LYS A 57 1.14 -8.24 17.46
N LYS A 58 1.07 -8.68 18.72
CA LYS A 58 -0.04 -9.51 19.23
C LYS A 58 -1.43 -8.94 18.89
N GLU A 59 -1.58 -7.62 19.05
CA GLU A 59 -2.77 -6.89 18.68
C GLU A 59 -2.44 -5.43 18.35
N ILE A 60 -3.22 -4.85 17.44
CA ILE A 60 -3.24 -3.41 17.16
C ILE A 60 -4.66 -2.90 17.43
N LYS A 61 -4.78 -1.85 18.24
CA LYS A 61 -6.11 -1.35 18.62
C LYS A 61 -6.81 -0.77 17.39
N LYS A 62 -7.96 -1.36 17.05
CA LYS A 62 -8.88 -0.90 16.01
C LYS A 62 -8.37 -1.04 14.57
N SER A 63 -7.20 -1.61 14.29
CA SER A 63 -6.75 -1.81 12.91
C SER A 63 -6.07 -3.17 12.70
N THR A 64 -6.05 -3.61 11.44
CA THR A 64 -5.35 -4.81 10.99
C THR A 64 -3.85 -4.54 10.84
N MET A 65 -3.53 -3.42 10.19
CA MET A 65 -2.19 -2.90 10.05
C MET A 65 -2.15 -1.42 10.41
N GLN A 66 -0.94 -0.88 10.58
CA GLN A 66 -0.73 0.54 10.83
C GLN A 66 0.68 0.97 10.41
N ALA A 67 0.77 1.88 9.45
CA ALA A 67 1.97 2.63 9.15
C ALA A 67 2.17 3.77 10.15
N GLN A 68 3.42 3.99 10.56
CA GLN A 68 3.77 5.14 11.39
C GLN A 68 5.24 5.53 11.22
N PRO A 69 5.60 6.82 11.35
CA PRO A 69 7.00 7.19 11.47
C PRO A 69 7.56 6.67 12.79
N SER A 70 8.82 6.25 12.77
CA SER A 70 9.54 5.98 14.02
C SER A 70 9.74 7.29 14.80
N PHE A 71 9.42 7.27 16.10
CA PHE A 71 9.21 8.44 16.95
C PHE A 71 10.28 9.54 16.80
N TRP A 72 11.56 9.19 17.00
CA TRP A 72 12.66 10.16 16.91
C TRP A 72 13.06 10.53 15.48
N SER A 73 12.63 9.77 14.48
CA SER A 73 13.01 10.05 13.09
C SER A 73 12.28 11.24 12.50
N VAL A 74 11.12 11.62 13.03
CA VAL A 74 10.31 12.74 12.52
C VAL A 74 11.07 14.07 12.54
N PHE A 75 11.97 14.23 13.51
CA PHE A 75 12.86 15.40 13.65
C PHE A 75 14.08 15.38 12.72
N LYS A 76 14.34 14.26 12.04
CA LYS A 76 15.39 14.15 11.02
C LYS A 76 14.90 14.73 9.68
N SER A 77 15.85 14.98 8.78
CA SER A 77 15.52 15.35 7.40
C SER A 77 14.66 14.26 6.74
N LYS A 78 13.79 14.64 5.80
CA LYS A 78 12.85 13.71 5.13
C LYS A 78 13.53 12.43 4.63
N LYS A 79 14.72 12.56 4.01
CA LYS A 79 15.52 11.45 3.48
C LYS A 79 16.08 10.48 4.55
N LYS A 80 16.14 10.90 5.82
CA LYS A 80 16.68 10.11 6.94
C LYS A 80 15.58 9.59 7.88
N ARG A 81 14.31 9.75 7.50
CA ARG A 81 13.18 9.21 8.27
C ARG A 81 13.10 7.70 8.11
N SER A 82 12.59 7.06 9.15
CA SER A 82 12.34 5.63 9.15
C SER A 82 10.92 5.36 9.64
N TYR A 83 10.32 4.30 9.14
CA TYR A 83 8.91 3.98 9.33
C TYR A 83 8.75 2.57 9.86
N PHE A 84 7.64 2.35 10.55
CA PHE A 84 7.16 1.03 10.91
C PHE A 84 5.88 0.74 10.15
N ILE A 85 5.76 -0.47 9.62
CA ILE A 85 4.47 -1.05 9.22
C ILE A 85 4.17 -2.13 10.25
N LEU A 86 3.23 -1.84 11.12
CA LEU A 86 2.81 -2.75 12.19
C LEU A 86 1.70 -3.63 11.66
N ILE A 87 1.80 -4.93 11.93
CA ILE A 87 0.86 -5.94 11.47
C ILE A 87 0.35 -6.70 12.68
N SER A 88 -0.96 -6.75 12.87
CA SER A 88 -1.53 -7.55 13.94
C SER A 88 -1.32 -9.04 13.60
N GLU A 89 -0.92 -9.88 14.55
CA GLU A 89 -0.86 -11.35 14.37
C GLU A 89 -2.25 -11.96 14.20
N LYS A 90 -3.25 -11.28 14.79
CA LYS A 90 -4.66 -11.64 14.78
C LYS A 90 -5.49 -10.49 14.25
N ILE A 91 -6.38 -10.80 13.35
CA ILE A 91 -7.28 -9.85 12.72
C ILE A 91 -8.68 -10.18 13.19
N LYS A 92 -9.29 -9.23 13.89
CA LYS A 92 -10.68 -9.36 14.30
C LYS A 92 -11.55 -8.69 13.24
N ILE A 93 -12.22 -9.49 12.43
CA ILE A 93 -13.22 -9.04 11.46
C ILE A 93 -14.57 -9.44 12.04
N ALA A 94 -15.27 -8.45 12.59
CA ALA A 94 -16.47 -8.63 13.42
C ALA A 94 -16.27 -9.65 14.56
N ASP A 95 -17.00 -10.77 14.56
CA ASP A 95 -16.91 -11.79 15.62
C ASP A 95 -15.91 -12.91 15.31
N SER A 96 -15.33 -12.90 14.10
CA SER A 96 -14.33 -13.86 13.66
C SER A 96 -12.91 -13.36 13.92
N VAL A 97 -12.02 -14.29 14.26
CA VAL A 97 -10.59 -14.03 14.44
C VAL A 97 -9.81 -14.82 13.40
N TYR A 98 -9.11 -14.10 12.54
CA TYR A 98 -8.24 -14.65 11.51
C TYR A 98 -6.80 -14.49 11.95
N TYR A 99 -5.96 -15.48 11.70
CA TYR A 99 -4.53 -15.29 11.84
C TYR A 99 -3.99 -14.73 10.53
N THR A 100 -3.08 -13.78 10.65
CA THR A 100 -2.55 -13.07 9.49
C THR A 100 -1.81 -13.98 8.51
N LYS A 101 -1.24 -15.08 9.02
CA LYS A 101 -0.62 -16.15 8.22
C LYS A 101 -1.61 -16.96 7.36
N ASP A 102 -2.90 -16.92 7.67
CA ASP A 102 -3.94 -17.70 6.99
C ASP A 102 -4.71 -16.82 5.98
N ILE A 103 -4.33 -15.55 5.85
CA ILE A 103 -4.95 -14.60 4.92
C ILE A 103 -4.43 -14.88 3.51
N PRO A 104 -5.30 -14.87 2.47
CA PRO A 104 -4.84 -15.05 1.10
C PRO A 104 -3.80 -14.01 0.70
N SER A 105 -2.77 -14.46 -0.03
CA SER A 105 -1.60 -13.65 -0.37
C SER A 105 -1.96 -12.33 -1.09
N GLU A 106 -2.95 -12.34 -2.00
CA GLU A 106 -3.42 -11.14 -2.69
C GLU A 106 -4.02 -10.07 -1.76
N ILE A 107 -4.67 -10.50 -0.67
CA ILE A 107 -5.27 -9.62 0.34
C ILE A 107 -4.18 -9.01 1.22
N MET A 108 -3.18 -9.82 1.58
CA MET A 108 -1.99 -9.35 2.29
C MET A 108 -1.23 -8.32 1.46
N ILE A 109 -1.02 -8.56 0.17
CA ILE A 109 -0.39 -7.59 -0.75
C ILE A 109 -1.19 -6.28 -0.79
N GLY A 110 -2.52 -6.35 -0.85
CA GLY A 110 -3.39 -5.17 -0.83
C GLY A 110 -3.28 -4.35 0.46
N TRP A 111 -3.33 -5.00 1.63
CA TRP A 111 -3.09 -4.31 2.90
C TRP A 111 -1.71 -3.67 2.97
N LEU A 112 -0.66 -4.38 2.57
CA LEU A 112 0.70 -3.84 2.56
C LEU A 112 0.83 -2.65 1.60
N GLY A 113 0.22 -2.72 0.42
CA GLY A 113 0.17 -1.61 -0.53
C GLY A 113 -0.50 -0.37 0.05
N HIS A 114 -1.66 -0.54 0.70
CA HIS A 114 -2.33 0.56 1.40
C HIS A 114 -1.42 1.21 2.45
N GLU A 115 -0.74 0.41 3.29
CA GLU A 115 0.18 0.93 4.31
C GLU A 115 1.41 1.63 3.69
N LEU A 116 1.91 1.16 2.55
CA LEU A 116 2.95 1.86 1.79
C LEU A 116 2.43 3.19 1.22
N GLY A 117 1.15 3.27 0.85
CA GLY A 117 0.47 4.53 0.50
C GLY A 117 0.49 5.55 1.64
N HIS A 118 0.30 5.12 2.88
CA HIS A 118 0.52 5.99 4.05
C HIS A 118 1.98 6.45 4.17
N VAL A 119 2.96 5.56 3.94
CA VAL A 119 4.38 5.95 3.96
C VAL A 119 4.68 7.02 2.90
N MET A 120 4.12 6.88 1.69
CA MET A 120 4.22 7.90 0.63
C MET A 120 3.66 9.26 1.08
N ASP A 121 2.47 9.29 1.70
CA ASP A 121 1.90 10.52 2.27
C ASP A 121 2.84 11.13 3.33
N TYR A 122 3.41 10.32 4.22
CA TYR A 122 4.32 10.81 5.25
C TYR A 122 5.62 11.42 4.71
N GLN A 123 6.11 10.94 3.57
CA GLN A 123 7.31 11.49 2.92
C GLN A 123 7.07 12.90 2.36
N GLN A 124 5.84 13.21 1.95
CA GLN A 124 5.48 14.53 1.44
C GLN A 124 5.40 15.58 2.56
N ARG A 125 5.19 15.17 3.82
CA ARG A 125 4.97 16.06 4.97
C ARG A 125 6.26 16.60 5.61
N SER A 126 6.26 17.85 6.06
CA SER A 126 7.31 18.38 6.96
C SER A 126 7.21 17.74 8.35
N GLY A 127 8.25 17.86 9.19
CA GLY A 127 8.28 17.21 10.51
C GLY A 127 7.14 17.69 11.41
N PHE A 128 6.99 19.02 11.54
CA PHE A 128 5.89 19.63 12.30
C PHE A 128 4.52 19.29 11.71
N ASN A 129 4.39 19.27 10.38
CA ASN A 129 3.13 18.86 9.75
C ASN A 129 2.78 17.40 10.05
N LEU A 130 3.77 16.50 10.07
CA LEU A 130 3.56 15.08 10.36
C LEU A 130 3.14 14.85 11.83
N ILE A 131 3.71 15.62 12.76
CA ILE A 131 3.28 15.60 14.18
C ILE A 131 1.83 16.08 14.30
N GLY A 132 1.51 17.23 13.70
CA GLY A 132 0.15 17.77 13.70
C GLY A 132 -0.85 16.85 12.99
N PHE A 133 -0.42 16.18 11.93
CA PHE A 133 -1.19 15.14 11.25
C PHE A 133 -1.51 13.99 12.19
N GLY A 134 -0.53 13.44 12.91
CA GLY A 134 -0.75 12.35 13.88
C GLY A 134 -1.75 12.73 14.98
N PHE A 135 -1.68 13.96 15.50
CA PHE A 135 -2.64 14.47 16.48
C PHE A 135 -4.08 14.57 15.91
N LYS A 136 -4.22 15.07 14.69
CA LYS A 136 -5.53 15.18 14.02
C LYS A 136 -6.11 13.82 13.65
N TYR A 137 -5.25 12.89 13.23
CA TYR A 137 -5.64 11.53 12.89
C TYR A 137 -6.30 10.81 14.07
N VAL A 138 -5.84 11.03 15.31
CA VAL A 138 -6.45 10.40 16.49
C VAL A 138 -7.68 11.14 17.02
N THR A 139 -7.90 12.41 16.64
CA THR A 139 -8.97 13.26 17.20
C THR A 139 -10.12 13.57 16.24
N SER A 140 -9.95 13.36 14.93
CA SER A 140 -10.95 13.77 13.93
C SER A 140 -11.22 12.70 12.88
N GLN A 141 -12.47 12.24 12.82
CA GLN A 141 -12.94 11.27 11.82
C GLN A 141 -12.78 11.78 10.38
N ASN A 142 -12.95 13.08 10.14
CA ASN A 142 -12.77 13.67 8.82
C ASN A 142 -11.30 13.56 8.36
N TYR A 143 -10.36 13.82 9.27
CA TYR A 143 -8.93 13.67 8.98
C TYR A 143 -8.52 12.21 8.77
N ILE A 144 -9.16 11.26 9.47
CA ILE A 144 -9.00 9.84 9.19
C ILE A 144 -9.44 9.54 7.75
N ARG A 145 -10.68 9.88 7.37
CA ARG A 145 -11.20 9.66 6.01
C ARG A 145 -10.29 10.25 4.92
N GLU A 146 -9.79 11.46 5.11
CA GLU A 146 -8.85 12.08 4.17
C GLU A 146 -7.50 11.35 4.09
N ALA A 147 -7.00 10.84 5.22
CA ALA A 147 -5.77 10.07 5.26
C ALA A 147 -5.92 8.70 4.58
N GLU A 148 -7.01 7.99 4.86
CA GLU A 148 -7.38 6.72 4.23
C GLU A 148 -7.55 6.91 2.71
N ARG A 149 -8.26 7.97 2.29
CA ARG A 149 -8.38 8.33 0.86
C ARG A 149 -7.03 8.56 0.21
N ARG A 150 -6.14 9.32 0.85
CA ARG A 150 -4.79 9.56 0.30
C ARG A 150 -3.98 8.28 0.16
N ALA A 151 -4.05 7.37 1.14
CA ALA A 151 -3.37 6.09 1.07
C ALA A 151 -3.87 5.24 -0.11
N ASP A 152 -5.19 5.12 -0.27
CA ASP A 152 -5.80 4.43 -1.40
C ASP A 152 -5.48 5.11 -2.74
N SER A 153 -5.45 6.45 -2.80
CA SER A 153 -5.00 7.18 -4.00
C SER A 153 -3.54 6.90 -4.35
N PHE A 154 -2.63 6.84 -3.36
CA PHE A 154 -1.25 6.41 -3.62
C PHE A 154 -1.23 4.97 -4.13
N ALA A 155 -1.97 4.04 -3.53
CA ALA A 155 -2.02 2.67 -4.01
C ALA A 155 -2.50 2.57 -5.47
N VAL A 156 -3.63 3.21 -5.80
CA VAL A 156 -4.17 3.22 -7.17
C VAL A 156 -3.19 3.85 -8.16
N THR A 157 -2.58 4.97 -7.82
CA THR A 157 -1.59 5.62 -8.71
C THR A 157 -0.33 4.78 -8.95
N HIS A 158 -0.05 3.81 -8.08
CA HIS A 158 1.09 2.88 -8.20
C HIS A 158 0.66 1.50 -8.75
N GLY A 159 -0.54 1.39 -9.33
CA GLY A 159 -0.99 0.17 -10.02
C GLY A 159 -1.42 -0.96 -9.07
N MET A 160 -1.82 -0.63 -7.84
CA MET A 160 -2.25 -1.61 -6.84
C MET A 160 -3.78 -1.83 -6.81
N GLU A 161 -4.55 -1.24 -7.74
CA GLU A 161 -6.02 -1.24 -7.70
C GLU A 161 -6.62 -2.64 -7.55
N THR A 162 -6.08 -3.65 -8.26
CA THR A 162 -6.58 -5.02 -8.20
C THR A 162 -6.47 -5.60 -6.80
N TYR A 163 -5.33 -5.41 -6.13
CA TYR A 163 -5.12 -5.90 -4.76
C TYR A 163 -5.96 -5.14 -3.73
N ILE A 164 -6.13 -3.83 -3.91
CA ILE A 164 -6.94 -2.98 -3.02
C ILE A 164 -8.42 -3.35 -3.13
N LEU A 165 -8.92 -3.56 -4.35
CA LEU A 165 -10.29 -4.02 -4.59
C LEU A 165 -10.54 -5.41 -3.99
N ALA A 166 -9.65 -6.37 -4.25
CA ALA A 166 -9.74 -7.71 -3.67
C ALA A 166 -9.79 -7.66 -2.14
N THR A 167 -8.96 -6.81 -1.53
CA THR A 167 -8.93 -6.61 -0.07
C THR A 167 -10.25 -6.06 0.48
N LYS A 168 -10.81 -5.04 -0.16
CA LYS A 168 -12.08 -4.44 0.27
C LYS A 168 -13.23 -5.43 0.09
N GLU A 169 -13.26 -6.15 -1.02
CA GLU A 169 -14.24 -7.20 -1.26
C GLU A 169 -14.15 -8.32 -0.24
N PHE A 170 -12.93 -8.79 0.09
CA PHE A 170 -12.71 -9.79 1.13
C PHE A 170 -13.32 -9.33 2.44
N ILE A 171 -12.96 -8.14 2.93
CA ILE A 171 -13.50 -7.58 4.19
C ILE A 171 -15.03 -7.50 4.16
N LEU A 172 -15.64 -7.11 3.04
CA LEU A 172 -17.09 -6.95 2.91
C LEU A 172 -17.85 -8.27 2.74
N LYS A 173 -17.21 -9.31 2.18
CA LYS A 173 -17.81 -10.63 1.93
C LYS A 173 -17.72 -11.57 3.13
N GLU A 174 -16.86 -11.28 4.10
CA GLU A 174 -16.72 -12.13 5.29
C GLU A 174 -18.05 -12.26 6.04
N ALA A 175 -18.49 -13.50 6.29
CA ALA A 175 -19.74 -13.77 6.98
C ALA A 175 -19.66 -13.34 8.46
N GLY A 176 -20.75 -12.77 8.97
CA GLY A 176 -20.85 -12.39 10.38
C GLY A 176 -20.34 -10.98 10.71
N LEU A 177 -20.25 -10.08 9.71
CA LEU A 177 -19.98 -8.68 10.01
C LEU A 177 -21.10 -8.09 10.88
N THR A 178 -20.73 -7.58 12.06
CA THR A 178 -21.67 -6.78 12.85
C THR A 178 -21.98 -5.50 12.10
N GLN A 179 -23.22 -5.01 12.20
CA GLN A 179 -23.62 -3.76 11.56
C GLN A 179 -22.68 -2.60 11.95
N ALA A 180 -22.28 -2.54 13.22
CA ALA A 180 -21.32 -1.55 13.71
C ALA A 180 -19.94 -1.63 13.05
N TYR A 181 -19.44 -2.84 12.73
CA TYR A 181 -18.18 -3.01 12.01
C TYR A 181 -18.32 -2.55 10.55
N VAL A 182 -19.40 -2.96 9.87
CA VAL A 182 -19.69 -2.53 8.49
C VAL A 182 -19.82 -1.01 8.41
N ASP A 183 -20.61 -0.40 9.30
CA ASP A 183 -20.85 1.04 9.33
C ASP A 183 -19.55 1.81 9.57
N ARG A 184 -18.69 1.30 10.46
CA ARG A 184 -17.37 1.87 10.70
C ARG A 184 -16.52 1.83 9.43
N ILE A 185 -16.44 0.68 8.75
CA ILE A 185 -15.64 0.55 7.53
C ILE A 185 -16.17 1.48 6.44
N LYS A 186 -17.49 1.46 6.18
CA LYS A 186 -18.14 2.34 5.20
C LYS A 186 -17.98 3.83 5.52
N ASN A 187 -17.89 4.19 6.79
CA ASN A 187 -17.70 5.58 7.18
C ASN A 187 -16.24 6.04 7.02
N LEU A 188 -15.25 5.17 7.26
CA LEU A 188 -13.84 5.59 7.33
C LEU A 188 -13.04 5.34 6.05
N TYR A 189 -13.42 4.32 5.29
CA TYR A 189 -12.65 3.82 4.15
C TYR A 189 -13.46 3.95 2.86
N LEU A 190 -12.75 4.03 1.73
CA LEU A 190 -13.38 4.08 0.42
C LEU A 190 -14.06 2.75 0.11
N SER A 191 -15.25 2.80 -0.50
CA SER A 191 -15.91 1.63 -1.09
C SER A 191 -15.16 1.16 -2.35
N PRO A 192 -15.40 -0.08 -2.83
CA PRO A 192 -14.87 -0.53 -4.12
C PRO A 192 -15.21 0.43 -5.28
N GLU A 193 -16.42 0.98 -5.29
CA GLU A 193 -16.86 1.95 -6.31
C GLU A 193 -16.06 3.26 -6.22
N GLU A 194 -15.78 3.76 -5.02
CA GLU A 194 -14.93 4.93 -4.84
C GLU A 194 -13.48 4.69 -5.27
N ILE A 195 -12.97 3.46 -5.14
CA ILE A 195 -11.66 3.08 -5.69
C ILE A 195 -11.70 3.11 -7.22
N MET A 196 -12.77 2.62 -7.85
CA MET A 196 -12.92 2.69 -9.31
C MET A 196 -12.93 4.13 -9.81
N LEU A 197 -13.54 5.07 -9.07
CA LEU A 197 -13.46 6.50 -9.39
C LEU A 197 -12.01 7.03 -9.36
N LEU A 198 -11.18 6.57 -8.41
CA LEU A 198 -9.76 6.93 -8.38
C LEU A 198 -8.99 6.36 -9.57
N VAL A 199 -9.34 5.14 -10.01
CA VAL A 199 -8.76 4.50 -11.20
C VAL A 199 -9.11 5.29 -12.46
N GLU A 200 -10.39 5.65 -12.63
CA GLU A 200 -10.86 6.46 -13.75
C GLU A 200 -10.16 7.83 -13.80
N GLU A 201 -10.01 8.50 -12.64
CA GLU A 201 -9.29 9.77 -12.54
C GLU A 201 -7.83 9.64 -12.98
N ARG A 202 -7.11 8.60 -12.51
CA ARG A 202 -5.73 8.31 -12.91
C ARG A 202 -5.61 8.06 -14.42
N ASP A 203 -6.52 7.26 -14.98
CA ASP A 203 -6.48 6.86 -16.37
C ASP A 203 -6.79 8.04 -17.29
N ALA A 204 -7.75 8.90 -16.92
CA ALA A 204 -8.05 10.13 -17.63
C ALA A 204 -6.85 11.09 -17.66
N LEU A 205 -6.12 11.24 -16.55
CA LEU A 205 -4.89 12.05 -16.48
C LEU A 205 -3.75 11.47 -17.32
N SER A 206 -3.75 10.16 -17.56
CA SER A 206 -2.74 9.47 -18.36
C SER A 206 -3.01 9.57 -19.86
N GLN A 207 -4.28 9.69 -20.27
CA GLN A 207 -4.70 9.86 -21.67
C GLN A 207 -4.60 11.31 -22.18
N GLY A 208 -4.48 12.29 -21.29
CA GLY A 208 -4.32 13.71 -21.63
C GLY A 208 -2.87 14.20 -21.81
N LYS A 209 -1.89 13.29 -21.81
CA LYS A 209 -0.47 13.56 -22.04
C LYS A 209 -0.02 12.99 -23.38
#